data_AF-A0A0D2M2R5-F1
#
_entry.id   AF-A0A0D2M2R5-F1
#
_cell.length_a   1.000
_cell.length_b   1.000
_cell.length_c   1.000
_cell.angle_alpha   90.00
_cell.angle_beta   90.00
_cell.angle_gamma   90.00
#
_symmetry.space_group_name_H-M   'P 1'
#
loop_
_entity.id
_entity.type
_entity.pdbx_description
1 polymer ?
#
loop_
_entity_poly.entity_id
_entity_poly.type
_entity_poly.pdbx_seq_one_letter_code
_entity_poly.pdbx_strand_id
1 'polypeptide(L)'
;MPLYALKLLGGVLEVNSGFVGQVRALGLAPLFFDYLSLEHANNNVHNIRLCRALVMAGGMGAAQLQALGAADKVCAVLQYAHHNNVEPFLEPVLDLCGAIMAGDAREVAGGSSQGEVLAVFLQQLPVFMDLCSHPEAPVAVAASQCLAELVSLYPQETAGWVLSNDGAAILAAALRGLHLEGDAAPPPRMQQHVLAAVNAALAADPSVGTSSAELDQLLTALRELEASGEGVVRDAAAVVADLLANAAGR
;
A
#
# COMPACT_ATOMS: atom_id res chain seq x y z
N MET A 1 25.33 9.52 -10.58
CA MET A 1 26.08 9.24 -9.34
C MET A 1 26.57 7.79 -9.37
N PRO A 2 27.80 7.45 -8.94
CA PRO A 2 28.25 6.06 -8.87
C PRO A 2 27.39 5.22 -7.91
N LEU A 3 27.12 3.95 -8.24
CA LEU A 3 26.28 3.05 -7.43
C LEU A 3 26.75 2.95 -5.96
N TYR A 4 28.07 2.91 -5.74
CA TYR A 4 28.64 2.85 -4.39
C TYR A 4 28.28 4.08 -3.55
N ALA A 5 28.21 5.26 -4.16
CA ALA A 5 27.82 6.48 -3.46
C ALA A 5 26.33 6.46 -3.08
N LEU A 6 25.44 5.94 -3.94
CA LEU A 6 24.03 5.75 -3.60
C LEU A 6 23.86 4.78 -2.43
N LYS A 7 24.58 3.65 -2.46
CA LYS A 7 24.60 2.67 -1.36
C LYS A 7 25.04 3.29 -0.03
N LEU A 8 26.16 4.01 -0.06
CA LEU A 8 26.72 4.64 1.13
C LEU A 8 25.79 5.71 1.69
N LEU A 9 25.23 6.56 0.83
CA LEU A 9 24.25 7.56 1.26
C LEU A 9 22.99 6.90 1.84
N GLY A 10 22.48 5.85 1.19
CA GLY A 10 21.34 5.07 1.69
C GLY A 10 21.58 4.55 3.10
N GLY A 11 22.72 3.88 3.32
CA GLY A 11 23.09 3.38 4.64
C GLY A 11 23.25 4.50 5.69
N VAL A 12 23.79 5.67 5.31
CA VAL A 12 23.90 6.83 6.21
C VAL A 12 22.51 7.33 6.63
N LEU A 13 21.56 7.44 5.69
CA LEU A 13 20.20 7.91 5.99
C LEU A 13 19.38 6.88 6.79
N GLU A 14 19.62 5.59 6.59
CA GLU A 14 19.01 4.51 7.39
C GLU A 14 19.48 4.59 8.85
N VAL A 15 20.76 4.86 9.09
CA VAL A 15 21.33 4.97 10.45
C VAL A 15 21.01 6.32 11.09
N ASN A 16 20.98 7.41 10.32
CA ASN A 16 20.74 8.76 10.81
C ASN A 16 19.93 9.58 9.81
N SER A 17 18.60 9.54 10.00
CA SER A 17 17.64 10.32 9.22
C SER A 17 17.80 11.84 9.39
N GLY A 18 18.54 12.29 10.41
CA GLY A 18 18.87 13.71 10.59
C GLY A 18 19.67 14.30 9.42
N PHE A 19 20.33 13.47 8.60
CA PHE A 19 21.06 13.92 7.41
C PHE A 19 20.18 14.22 6.19
N VAL A 20 18.88 13.88 6.24
CA VAL A 20 17.98 14.10 5.11
C VAL A 20 17.84 15.59 4.79
N GLY A 21 17.86 16.47 5.79
CA GLY A 21 17.83 17.92 5.58
C GLY A 21 19.00 18.42 4.74
N GLN A 22 20.20 17.87 4.94
CA GLN A 22 21.41 18.20 4.20
C GLN A 22 21.35 17.68 2.76
N VAL A 23 20.84 16.46 2.55
CA VAL A 23 20.62 15.90 1.20
C VAL A 23 19.69 16.81 0.39
N ARG A 24 18.64 17.32 1.03
CA ARG A 24 17.72 18.29 0.42
C ARG A 24 18.38 19.64 0.15
N ALA A 25 19.14 20.17 1.11
CA ALA A 25 19.86 21.43 0.95
C ALA A 25 20.90 21.39 -0.19
N LEU A 26 21.46 20.21 -0.48
CA LEU A 26 22.35 19.97 -1.61
C LEU A 26 21.62 19.83 -2.97
N GLY A 27 20.28 19.93 -2.99
CA GLY A 27 19.49 19.82 -4.22
C GLY A 27 19.47 18.40 -4.81
N LEU A 28 19.73 17.38 -4.01
CA LEU A 28 19.83 15.99 -4.50
C LEU A 28 18.47 15.31 -4.67
N ALA A 29 17.43 15.78 -3.98
CA ALA A 29 16.11 15.15 -4.03
C ALA A 29 15.53 15.06 -5.46
N PRO A 30 15.50 16.14 -6.27
CA PRO A 30 15.02 16.04 -7.66
C PRO A 30 15.78 14.98 -8.47
N LEU A 31 17.11 14.89 -8.31
CA LEU A 31 17.93 13.90 -9.01
C LEU A 31 17.54 12.47 -8.67
N PHE A 32 17.28 12.16 -7.39
CA PHE A 32 16.89 10.82 -6.99
C PHE A 32 15.50 10.44 -7.52
N PHE A 33 14.57 11.39 -7.58
CA PHE A 33 13.28 11.14 -8.23
C PHE A 33 13.41 10.98 -9.74
N ASP A 34 14.31 11.70 -10.41
CA ASP A 34 14.59 11.47 -11.85
C ASP A 34 15.22 10.10 -12.11
N TYR A 35 16.01 9.58 -11.15
CA TYR A 35 16.59 8.24 -11.24
C TYR A 35 15.56 7.11 -11.14
N LEU A 36 14.30 7.38 -10.78
CA LEU A 36 13.21 6.40 -10.82
C LEU A 36 12.68 6.15 -12.24
N SER A 37 13.09 6.93 -13.24
CA SER A 37 12.73 6.64 -14.63
C SER A 37 13.22 5.24 -15.03
N LEU A 38 12.39 4.45 -15.71
CA LEU A 38 12.67 3.06 -16.08
C LEU A 38 13.93 2.91 -16.95
N GLU A 39 14.25 3.91 -17.76
CA GLU A 39 15.44 3.92 -18.63
C GLU A 39 16.70 4.39 -17.91
N HIS A 40 16.58 4.89 -16.68
CA HIS A 40 17.70 5.50 -15.98
C HIS A 40 18.62 4.44 -15.38
N ALA A 41 19.93 4.53 -15.64
CA ALA A 41 20.92 3.56 -15.15
C ALA A 41 21.04 3.48 -13.61
N ASN A 42 20.50 4.46 -12.89
CA ASN A 42 20.41 4.48 -11.43
C ASN A 42 19.02 4.11 -10.88
N ASN A 43 18.12 3.62 -11.73
CA ASN A 43 16.88 3.01 -11.26
C ASN A 43 17.19 1.65 -10.63
N ASN A 44 17.41 1.66 -9.32
CA ASN A 44 17.73 0.48 -8.55
C ASN A 44 17.17 0.59 -7.14
N VAL A 45 17.17 -0.53 -6.42
CA VAL A 45 16.62 -0.66 -5.06
C VAL A 45 17.19 0.39 -4.09
N HIS A 46 18.46 0.79 -4.23
CA HIS A 46 19.06 1.79 -3.35
C HIS A 46 18.50 3.19 -3.61
N ASN A 47 18.23 3.54 -4.87
CA ASN A 47 17.59 4.81 -5.21
C ASN A 47 16.15 4.86 -4.71
N ILE A 48 15.40 3.75 -4.80
CA ILE A 48 14.04 3.65 -4.27
C ILE A 48 14.04 3.92 -2.76
N ARG A 49 14.95 3.27 -2.02
CA ARG A 49 15.11 3.48 -0.57
C ARG A 49 15.51 4.92 -0.21
N LEU A 50 16.37 5.55 -1.01
CA LEU A 50 16.72 6.97 -0.83
C LEU A 50 15.52 7.89 -1.01
N CYS A 51 14.71 7.67 -2.05
CA CYS A 51 13.47 8.42 -2.27
C CYS A 51 12.52 8.24 -1.08
N ARG A 52 12.38 7.01 -0.57
CA ARG A 52 11.57 6.73 0.61
C ARG A 52 12.07 7.46 1.85
N ALA A 53 13.38 7.43 2.12
CA ALA A 53 13.96 8.16 3.25
C ALA A 53 13.70 9.67 3.16
N LEU A 54 13.76 10.24 1.95
CA LEU A 54 13.44 11.65 1.70
C LEU A 54 11.98 11.99 2.02
N VAL A 55 11.04 11.15 1.59
CA VAL A 55 9.60 11.34 1.84
C VAL A 55 9.30 11.16 3.34
N MET A 56 9.81 10.11 3.95
CA MET A 56 9.55 9.76 5.36
C MET A 56 10.12 10.76 6.36
N ALA A 57 11.26 11.40 6.07
CA ALA A 57 11.83 12.43 6.94
C ALA A 57 10.98 13.71 6.99
N GLY A 58 10.01 13.84 6.09
CA GLY A 58 9.11 14.98 6.03
C GLY A 58 9.70 16.20 5.33
N GLY A 59 8.79 17.08 4.94
CA GLY A 59 9.10 18.36 4.30
C GLY A 59 9.21 18.30 2.77
N MET A 60 8.92 17.17 2.13
CA MET A 60 8.44 17.15 0.75
C MET A 60 6.91 17.12 0.78
N GLY A 61 6.29 18.27 0.49
CA GLY A 61 4.83 18.34 0.46
C GLY A 61 4.22 17.86 -0.85
N ALA A 62 2.90 17.71 -0.91
CA ALA A 62 2.20 17.18 -2.08
C ALA A 62 2.56 17.95 -3.37
N ALA A 63 2.55 19.29 -3.32
CA ALA A 63 2.92 20.14 -4.45
C ALA A 63 4.35 19.89 -4.97
N GLN A 64 5.30 19.61 -4.08
CA GLN A 64 6.67 19.30 -4.48
C GLN A 64 6.76 17.92 -5.13
N LEU A 65 6.08 16.92 -4.57
CA LEU A 65 6.03 15.57 -5.14
C LEU A 65 5.36 15.55 -6.51
N GLN A 66 4.29 16.34 -6.66
CA GLN A 66 3.61 16.54 -7.94
C GLN A 66 4.52 17.19 -8.97
N ALA A 67 5.25 18.26 -8.61
CA ALA A 67 6.20 18.93 -9.51
C ALA A 67 7.33 18.00 -9.99
N LEU A 68 7.67 16.97 -9.20
CA LEU A 68 8.67 15.97 -9.54
C LEU A 68 8.12 14.79 -10.36
N GLY A 69 6.80 14.71 -10.56
CA GLY A 69 6.14 13.53 -11.13
C GLY A 69 6.41 12.27 -10.29
N ALA A 70 6.52 12.42 -8.98
CA ALA A 70 6.98 11.35 -8.09
C ALA A 70 6.03 10.14 -8.12
N ALA A 71 4.72 10.36 -8.00
CA ALA A 71 3.73 9.29 -8.00
C ALA A 71 3.72 8.51 -9.32
N ASP A 72 3.75 9.19 -10.46
CA ASP A 72 3.79 8.54 -11.79
C ASP A 72 5.02 7.65 -11.95
N LYS A 73 6.20 8.17 -11.58
CA LYS A 73 7.46 7.41 -11.67
C LYS A 73 7.44 6.19 -10.75
N VAL A 74 6.94 6.34 -9.53
CA VAL A 74 6.84 5.23 -8.56
C VAL A 74 5.83 4.18 -9.04
N CYS A 75 4.68 4.60 -9.58
CA CYS A 75 3.72 3.69 -10.21
C CYS A 75 4.35 2.91 -11.36
N ALA A 76 5.12 3.58 -12.23
CA ALA A 76 5.82 2.92 -13.33
C ALA A 76 6.84 1.88 -12.84
N VAL A 77 7.58 2.17 -11.76
CA VAL A 77 8.51 1.21 -11.14
C VAL A 77 7.77 0.03 -10.52
N LEU A 78 6.67 0.26 -9.80
CA LEU A 78 5.85 -0.80 -9.21
C LEU A 78 5.29 -1.72 -10.30
N GLN A 79 4.69 -1.15 -11.34
CA GLN A 79 4.17 -1.90 -12.48
C GLN A 79 5.28 -2.71 -13.14
N TYR A 80 6.43 -2.10 -13.43
CA TYR A 80 7.55 -2.82 -14.02
C TYR A 80 8.01 -3.99 -13.14
N ALA A 81 8.18 -3.76 -11.84
CA ALA A 81 8.63 -4.78 -10.91
C ALA A 81 7.63 -5.95 -10.82
N HIS A 82 6.34 -5.67 -10.73
CA HIS A 82 5.28 -6.67 -10.71
C HIS A 82 5.20 -7.46 -12.02
N HIS A 83 5.10 -6.79 -13.18
CA HIS A 83 4.96 -7.47 -14.47
C HIS A 83 6.18 -8.31 -14.87
N ASN A 84 7.38 -7.96 -14.37
CA ASN A 84 8.63 -8.62 -14.73
C ASN A 84 9.23 -9.46 -13.59
N ASN A 85 8.50 -9.66 -12.48
CA ASN A 85 8.95 -10.40 -11.29
C ASN A 85 10.31 -9.93 -10.76
N VAL A 86 10.49 -8.60 -10.65
CA VAL A 86 11.70 -8.01 -10.07
C VAL A 86 11.53 -7.95 -8.54
N GLU A 87 11.52 -9.12 -7.91
CA GLU A 87 11.23 -9.32 -6.48
C GLU A 87 11.94 -8.33 -5.54
N PRO A 88 13.26 -8.05 -5.70
CA PRO A 88 13.96 -7.15 -4.77
C PRO A 88 13.46 -5.70 -4.77
N PHE A 89 12.61 -5.33 -5.74
CA PHE A 89 12.05 -3.98 -5.84
C PHE A 89 10.68 -3.88 -5.17
N LEU A 90 9.91 -4.97 -5.04
CA LEU A 90 8.49 -4.92 -4.66
C LEU A 90 8.28 -4.31 -3.28
N GLU A 91 8.88 -4.87 -2.22
CA GLU A 91 8.75 -4.29 -0.89
C GLU A 91 9.22 -2.81 -0.86
N PRO A 92 10.43 -2.46 -1.32
CA PRO A 92 10.90 -1.06 -1.30
C PRO A 92 10.03 -0.07 -2.07
N VAL A 93 9.46 -0.46 -3.22
CA VAL A 93 8.62 0.43 -4.02
C VAL A 93 7.23 0.59 -3.40
N LEU A 94 6.64 -0.48 -2.85
CA LEU A 94 5.38 -0.40 -2.09
C LEU A 94 5.54 0.49 -0.86
N ASP A 95 6.64 0.34 -0.15
CA ASP A 95 6.99 1.16 0.99
C ASP A 95 7.14 2.65 0.62
N LEU A 96 7.62 2.95 -0.59
CA LEU A 96 7.66 4.30 -1.12
C LEU A 96 6.26 4.79 -1.54
N CYS A 97 5.42 3.94 -2.14
CA CYS A 97 4.01 4.27 -2.42
C CYS A 97 3.29 4.69 -1.13
N GLY A 98 3.34 3.86 -0.09
CA GLY A 98 2.72 4.14 1.21
C GLY A 98 3.28 5.41 1.85
N ALA A 99 4.59 5.65 1.78
CA ALA A 99 5.18 6.89 2.30
C ALA A 99 4.62 8.16 1.61
N ILE A 100 4.44 8.10 0.28
CA ILE A 100 3.88 9.20 -0.51
C ILE A 100 2.40 9.39 -0.16
N MET A 101 1.62 8.31 -0.17
CA MET A 101 0.18 8.34 0.12
C MET A 101 -0.11 8.80 1.55
N ALA A 102 0.58 8.27 2.56
CA ALA A 102 0.48 8.74 3.94
C ALA A 102 0.92 10.21 4.12
N GLY A 103 1.83 10.70 3.28
CA GLY A 103 2.18 12.12 3.22
C GLY A 103 1.00 12.98 2.75
N ASP A 104 0.45 12.62 1.59
CA ASP A 104 -0.65 13.36 0.96
C ASP A 104 -1.95 13.28 1.79
N ALA A 105 -2.30 12.12 2.33
CA ALA A 105 -3.46 11.93 3.19
C ALA A 105 -3.42 12.83 4.45
N ARG A 106 -2.23 13.06 5.02
CA ARG A 106 -2.05 14.01 6.14
C ARG A 106 -2.27 15.46 5.71
N GLU A 107 -1.83 15.82 4.50
CA GLU A 107 -2.06 17.15 3.94
C GLU A 107 -3.54 17.36 3.58
N VAL A 108 -4.24 16.34 3.11
CA VAL A 108 -5.70 16.37 2.90
C VAL A 108 -6.42 16.57 4.22
N ALA A 109 -6.07 15.82 5.26
CA ALA A 109 -6.64 16.00 6.60
C ALA A 109 -6.34 17.41 7.18
N GLY A 110 -5.21 18.00 6.81
CA GLY A 110 -4.83 19.37 7.14
C GLY A 110 -5.44 20.45 6.25
N GLY A 111 -6.14 20.09 5.18
CA GLY A 111 -6.74 21.01 4.20
C GLY A 111 -5.74 21.70 3.26
N SER A 112 -4.51 21.20 3.15
CA SER A 112 -3.46 21.78 2.28
C SER A 112 -3.27 21.04 0.95
N SER A 113 -3.94 19.90 0.77
CA SER A 113 -3.97 19.10 -0.47
C SER A 113 -5.40 18.65 -0.75
N GLN A 114 -5.73 18.36 -2.01
CA GLN A 114 -7.00 17.70 -2.38
C GLN A 114 -6.82 16.20 -2.67
N GLY A 115 -5.62 15.66 -2.41
CA GLY A 115 -5.27 14.25 -2.64
C GLY A 115 -4.78 13.99 -4.05
N GLU A 116 -4.36 15.02 -4.79
CA GLU A 116 -4.00 14.87 -6.20
C GLU A 116 -2.82 13.91 -6.42
N VAL A 117 -1.91 13.78 -5.46
CA VAL A 117 -0.77 12.85 -5.54
C VAL A 117 -1.23 11.43 -5.25
N LEU A 118 -2.10 11.25 -4.24
CA LEU A 118 -2.67 9.96 -3.89
C LEU A 118 -3.56 9.41 -5.01
N ALA A 119 -4.35 10.26 -5.67
CA ALA A 119 -5.25 9.88 -6.75
C ALA A 119 -4.55 9.15 -7.92
N VAL A 120 -3.26 9.43 -8.16
CA VAL A 120 -2.45 8.73 -9.19
C VAL A 120 -2.39 7.22 -8.92
N PHE A 121 -2.40 6.82 -7.64
CA PHE A 121 -2.32 5.41 -7.25
C PHE A 121 -3.63 4.64 -7.43
N LEU A 122 -4.76 5.30 -7.76
CA LEU A 122 -6.03 4.61 -8.04
C LEU A 122 -5.91 3.56 -9.15
N GLN A 123 -5.06 3.84 -10.15
CA GLN A 123 -4.81 2.91 -11.26
C GLN A 123 -3.99 1.67 -10.83
N GLN A 124 -3.37 1.70 -9.64
CA GLN A 124 -2.58 0.60 -9.10
C GLN A 124 -3.40 -0.32 -8.18
N LEU A 125 -4.69 -0.04 -7.98
CA LEU A 125 -5.55 -0.86 -7.12
C LEU A 125 -5.49 -2.36 -7.44
N PRO A 126 -5.54 -2.82 -8.70
CA PRO A 126 -5.40 -4.24 -9.01
C PRO A 126 -4.04 -4.83 -8.60
N VAL A 127 -2.96 -4.05 -8.77
CA VAL A 127 -1.60 -4.48 -8.39
C VAL A 127 -1.46 -4.60 -6.88
N PHE A 128 -2.00 -3.64 -6.11
CA PHE A 128 -2.00 -3.74 -4.65
C PHE A 128 -2.81 -4.93 -4.14
N MET A 129 -3.97 -5.19 -4.74
CA MET A 129 -4.80 -6.35 -4.37
C MET A 129 -4.08 -7.66 -4.67
N ASP A 130 -3.51 -7.82 -5.85
CA ASP A 130 -2.74 -9.01 -6.23
C ASP A 130 -1.56 -9.24 -5.27
N LEU A 131 -0.79 -8.19 -4.97
CA LEU A 131 0.34 -8.26 -4.04
C LEU A 131 -0.05 -8.48 -2.58
N CYS A 132 -1.32 -8.34 -2.19
CA CYS A 132 -1.78 -8.79 -0.86
C CYS A 132 -1.70 -10.32 -0.72
N SER A 133 -1.65 -11.06 -1.82
CA SER A 133 -1.46 -12.52 -1.86
C SER A 133 -0.01 -12.92 -2.14
N HIS A 134 0.95 -11.99 -1.99
CA HIS A 134 2.36 -12.30 -2.24
C HIS A 134 2.92 -13.31 -1.24
N PRO A 135 3.77 -14.27 -1.67
CA PRO A 135 4.36 -15.28 -0.78
C PRO A 135 5.24 -14.70 0.32
N GLU A 136 5.98 -13.62 0.01
CA GLU A 136 6.78 -12.91 1.00
C GLU A 136 5.90 -11.97 1.85
N ALA A 137 5.81 -12.27 3.16
CA ALA A 137 5.03 -11.49 4.11
C ALA A 137 5.34 -9.97 4.11
N PRO A 138 6.59 -9.49 4.00
CA PRO A 138 6.87 -8.06 3.94
C PRO A 138 6.20 -7.36 2.75
N VAL A 139 6.19 -8.01 1.58
CA VAL A 139 5.51 -7.49 0.37
C VAL A 139 4.00 -7.42 0.59
N ALA A 140 3.39 -8.49 1.11
CA ALA A 140 1.96 -8.54 1.38
C ALA A 140 1.52 -7.49 2.44
N VAL A 141 2.33 -7.25 3.47
CA VAL A 141 2.09 -6.20 4.47
C VAL A 141 2.16 -4.81 3.84
N ALA A 142 3.16 -4.54 3.00
CA ALA A 142 3.31 -3.24 2.34
C ALA A 142 2.19 -2.98 1.30
N ALA A 143 1.78 -4.01 0.55
CA ALA A 143 0.69 -3.94 -0.40
C ALA A 143 -0.67 -3.69 0.28
N SER A 144 -0.95 -4.42 1.37
CA SER A 144 -2.17 -4.24 2.15
C SER A 144 -2.26 -2.85 2.79
N GLN A 145 -1.13 -2.29 3.24
CA GLN A 145 -1.09 -0.90 3.72
C GLN A 145 -1.46 0.09 2.61
N CYS A 146 -0.88 -0.08 1.40
CA CYS A 146 -1.19 0.77 0.25
C CYS A 146 -2.68 0.68 -0.13
N LEU A 147 -3.24 -0.53 -0.14
CA LEU A 147 -4.66 -0.76 -0.36
C LEU A 147 -5.52 -0.04 0.66
N ALA A 148 -5.21 -0.17 1.96
CA ALA A 148 -5.98 0.46 3.03
C ALA A 148 -5.97 1.99 2.95
N GLU A 149 -4.82 2.59 2.66
CA GLU A 149 -4.71 4.05 2.48
C GLU A 149 -5.53 4.55 1.29
N LEU A 150 -5.44 3.84 0.16
CA LEU A 150 -6.14 4.20 -1.07
C LEU A 150 -7.66 4.10 -0.89
N VAL A 151 -8.15 3.00 -0.29
CA VAL A 151 -9.58 2.78 -0.04
C VAL A 151 -10.09 3.75 1.03
N SER A 152 -9.28 4.09 2.04
CA SER A 152 -9.69 5.05 3.06
C SER A 152 -9.90 6.46 2.50
N LEU A 153 -9.13 6.89 1.50
CA LEU A 153 -9.26 8.23 0.93
C LEU A 153 -10.26 8.30 -0.23
N TYR A 154 -10.36 7.23 -1.02
CA TYR A 154 -11.24 7.13 -2.19
C TYR A 154 -12.19 5.93 -2.10
N PRO A 155 -13.04 5.87 -1.05
CA PRO A 155 -13.84 4.67 -0.81
C PRO A 155 -14.92 4.48 -1.89
N GLN A 156 -15.42 5.55 -2.51
CA GLN A 156 -16.44 5.47 -3.57
C GLN A 156 -15.86 4.89 -4.87
N GLU A 157 -14.62 5.25 -5.20
CA GLU A 157 -13.93 4.82 -6.41
C GLU A 157 -13.39 3.39 -6.30
N THR A 158 -13.15 2.91 -5.08
CA THR A 158 -12.49 1.64 -4.80
C THR A 158 -13.44 0.54 -4.29
N ALA A 159 -14.60 0.89 -3.71
CA ALA A 159 -15.51 -0.10 -3.11
C ALA A 159 -15.95 -1.19 -4.10
N GLY A 160 -16.30 -0.82 -5.34
CA GLY A 160 -16.71 -1.78 -6.36
C GLY A 160 -15.62 -2.81 -6.72
N TRP A 161 -14.35 -2.47 -6.59
CA TRP A 161 -13.23 -3.40 -6.77
C TRP A 161 -13.02 -4.28 -5.55
N VAL A 162 -12.96 -3.68 -4.37
CA VAL A 162 -12.75 -4.38 -3.09
C VAL A 162 -13.86 -5.42 -2.82
N LEU A 163 -15.09 -5.07 -3.16
CA LEU A 163 -16.30 -5.88 -2.91
C LEU A 163 -16.74 -6.68 -4.14
N SER A 164 -15.96 -6.67 -5.22
CA SER A 164 -16.14 -7.58 -6.36
C SER A 164 -15.89 -9.03 -5.93
N ASN A 165 -16.35 -10.01 -6.72
CA ASN A 165 -16.07 -11.43 -6.45
C ASN A 165 -14.56 -11.71 -6.39
N ASP A 166 -13.80 -11.19 -7.35
CA ASP A 166 -12.34 -11.35 -7.38
C ASP A 166 -11.69 -10.69 -6.17
N GLY A 167 -12.13 -9.48 -5.81
CA GLY A 167 -11.63 -8.77 -4.64
C GLY A 167 -11.93 -9.50 -3.34
N ALA A 168 -13.15 -9.97 -3.15
CA ALA A 168 -13.54 -10.74 -1.97
C ALA A 168 -12.71 -12.03 -1.85
N ALA A 169 -12.48 -12.75 -2.95
CA ALA A 169 -11.66 -13.95 -2.96
C ALA A 169 -10.19 -13.66 -2.59
N ILE A 170 -9.58 -12.64 -3.19
CA ILE A 170 -8.21 -12.21 -2.89
C ILE A 170 -8.06 -11.84 -1.41
N LEU A 171 -8.97 -11.03 -0.89
CA LEU A 171 -8.90 -10.56 0.49
C LEU A 171 -9.20 -11.68 1.49
N ALA A 172 -10.09 -12.63 1.16
CA ALA A 172 -10.30 -13.82 1.97
C ALA A 172 -9.03 -14.69 2.05
N ALA A 173 -8.34 -14.88 0.92
CA ALA A 173 -7.09 -15.63 0.87
C ALA A 173 -5.98 -14.92 1.67
N ALA A 174 -5.89 -13.59 1.55
CA ALA A 174 -4.96 -12.75 2.28
C ALA A 174 -5.17 -12.82 3.80
N LEU A 175 -6.43 -12.72 4.26
CA LEU A 175 -6.77 -12.81 5.69
C LEU A 175 -6.41 -14.16 6.32
N ARG A 176 -6.44 -15.24 5.53
CA ARG A 176 -6.07 -16.60 5.93
C ARG A 176 -4.58 -16.92 5.72
N GLY A 177 -3.84 -16.06 5.02
CA GLY A 177 -2.43 -16.30 4.70
C GLY A 177 -2.21 -17.47 3.74
N LEU A 178 -3.17 -17.79 2.85
CA LEU A 178 -3.12 -19.01 2.01
C LEU A 178 -1.91 -19.08 1.07
N HIS A 179 -1.32 -17.94 0.74
CA HIS A 179 -0.22 -17.84 -0.22
C HIS A 179 1.14 -17.59 0.45
N LEU A 180 1.19 -17.40 1.77
CA LEU A 180 2.44 -17.10 2.47
C LEU A 180 3.37 -18.32 2.50
N GLU A 181 4.68 -18.06 2.39
CA GLU A 181 5.66 -19.14 2.46
C GLU A 181 5.73 -19.77 3.86
N GLY A 182 5.78 -21.11 3.90
CA GLY A 182 6.19 -21.87 5.07
C GLY A 182 5.19 -21.96 6.22
N ASP A 183 3.94 -22.36 5.95
CA ASP A 183 2.83 -22.48 6.92
C ASP A 183 2.71 -21.27 7.86
N ALA A 184 3.16 -20.10 7.38
CA ALA A 184 3.25 -18.90 8.19
C ALA A 184 1.85 -18.33 8.42
N ALA A 185 1.55 -18.05 9.69
CA ALA A 185 0.34 -17.32 10.02
C ALA A 185 0.39 -15.90 9.40
N PRO A 186 -0.74 -15.39 8.89
CA PRO A 186 -0.82 -14.04 8.36
C PRO A 186 -0.41 -12.99 9.41
N PRO A 187 0.46 -12.02 9.07
CA PRO A 187 0.86 -10.98 10.01
C PRO A 187 -0.34 -10.14 10.50
N PRO A 188 -0.45 -9.83 11.80
CA PRO A 188 -1.58 -9.06 12.32
C PRO A 188 -1.76 -7.68 11.65
N ARG A 189 -0.65 -7.02 11.26
CA ARG A 189 -0.71 -5.74 10.54
C ARG A 189 -1.38 -5.88 9.17
N MET A 190 -1.01 -6.90 8.42
CA MET A 190 -1.63 -7.19 7.12
C MET A 190 -3.15 -7.39 7.29
N GLN A 191 -3.56 -8.17 8.29
CA GLN A 191 -4.98 -8.38 8.59
C GLN A 191 -5.68 -7.07 8.96
N GLN A 192 -5.07 -6.22 9.81
CA GLN A 192 -5.63 -4.91 10.15
C GLN A 192 -5.85 -4.02 8.92
N HIS A 193 -4.89 -3.99 8.00
CA HIS A 193 -5.00 -3.18 6.79
C HIS A 193 -6.12 -3.70 5.88
N VAL A 194 -6.20 -5.03 5.67
CA VAL A 194 -7.27 -5.64 4.87
C VAL A 194 -8.64 -5.38 5.50
N LEU A 195 -8.78 -5.56 6.82
CA LEU A 195 -10.02 -5.26 7.54
C LEU A 195 -10.42 -3.79 7.41
N ALA A 196 -9.46 -2.87 7.52
CA ALA A 196 -9.72 -1.44 7.34
C ALA A 196 -10.20 -1.11 5.92
N ALA A 197 -9.59 -1.72 4.90
CA ALA A 197 -10.01 -1.56 3.50
C ALA A 197 -11.44 -2.07 3.27
N VAL A 198 -11.76 -3.29 3.73
CA VAL A 198 -13.11 -3.85 3.57
C VAL A 198 -14.15 -3.00 4.32
N ASN A 199 -13.84 -2.56 5.54
CA ASN A 199 -14.72 -1.70 6.31
C ASN A 199 -15.03 -0.37 5.59
N ALA A 200 -13.99 0.30 5.06
CA ALA A 200 -14.15 1.55 4.34
C ALA A 200 -14.94 1.37 3.03
N ALA A 201 -14.70 0.26 2.32
CA ALA A 201 -15.45 -0.08 1.13
C ALA A 201 -16.95 -0.32 1.42
N LEU A 202 -17.27 -1.12 2.45
CA LEU A 202 -18.65 -1.39 2.88
C LEU A 202 -19.38 -0.12 3.33
N ALA A 203 -18.67 0.79 3.99
CA ALA A 203 -19.23 2.08 4.40
C ALA A 203 -19.57 2.99 3.21
N ALA A 204 -18.83 2.87 2.09
CA ALA A 204 -19.09 3.65 0.88
C ALA A 204 -20.17 3.05 -0.02
N ASP A 205 -20.19 1.73 -0.18
CA ASP A 205 -21.20 1.02 -0.95
C ASP A 205 -21.83 -0.12 -0.14
N PRO A 206 -22.87 0.16 0.65
CA PRO A 206 -23.59 -0.87 1.39
C PRO A 206 -24.48 -1.75 0.48
N SER A 207 -24.57 -1.46 -0.83
CA SER A 207 -25.42 -2.16 -1.77
C SER A 207 -24.74 -3.35 -2.46
N VAL A 208 -23.62 -3.83 -1.90
CA VAL A 208 -22.85 -4.98 -2.42
C VAL A 208 -23.78 -6.07 -2.91
N GLY A 209 -23.59 -6.41 -4.18
CA GLY A 209 -24.47 -7.27 -4.96
C GLY A 209 -24.80 -8.58 -4.26
N THR A 210 -26.00 -9.07 -4.59
CA THR A 210 -26.54 -10.39 -4.25
C THR A 210 -25.47 -11.44 -3.91
N SER A 211 -25.58 -12.02 -2.70
CA SER A 211 -24.90 -13.25 -2.23
C SER A 211 -24.10 -14.00 -3.32
N SER A 212 -22.76 -13.90 -3.28
CA SER A 212 -21.84 -14.68 -4.12
C SER A 212 -20.99 -15.63 -3.26
N ALA A 213 -20.49 -16.71 -3.87
CA ALA A 213 -19.67 -17.69 -3.16
C ALA A 213 -18.37 -17.07 -2.62
N GLU A 214 -17.84 -16.06 -3.29
CA GLU A 214 -16.62 -15.36 -2.91
C GLU A 214 -16.84 -14.43 -1.71
N LEU A 215 -17.99 -13.72 -1.66
CA LEU A 215 -18.38 -12.96 -0.47
C LEU A 215 -18.62 -13.87 0.73
N ASP A 216 -19.06 -15.11 0.51
CA ASP A 216 -19.23 -16.12 1.57
C ASP A 216 -17.90 -16.58 2.13
N GLN A 217 -16.91 -16.75 1.26
CA GLN A 217 -15.55 -17.08 1.66
C GLN A 217 -14.94 -15.95 2.48
N LEU A 218 -15.16 -14.68 2.07
CA LEU A 218 -14.72 -13.52 2.84
C LEU A 218 -15.42 -13.47 4.21
N LEU A 219 -16.74 -13.62 4.26
CA LEU A 219 -17.49 -13.66 5.51
C LEU A 219 -17.00 -14.79 6.44
N THR A 220 -16.71 -15.96 5.86
CA THR A 220 -16.18 -17.10 6.61
C THR A 220 -14.80 -16.78 7.20
N ALA A 221 -13.90 -16.18 6.40
CA ALA A 221 -12.59 -15.76 6.87
C ALA A 221 -12.68 -14.73 8.01
N LEU A 222 -13.63 -13.79 7.92
CA LEU A 222 -13.87 -12.80 8.98
C LEU A 222 -14.39 -13.45 10.27
N ARG A 223 -15.32 -14.41 10.18
CA ARG A 223 -15.81 -15.16 11.36
C ARG A 223 -14.75 -16.05 11.98
N GLU A 224 -13.86 -16.63 11.17
CA GLU A 224 -12.69 -17.37 11.67
C GLU A 224 -11.75 -16.44 12.47
N LEU A 225 -11.52 -15.21 11.99
CA LEU A 225 -10.71 -14.21 12.71
C LEU A 225 -11.40 -13.65 13.95
N GLU A 226 -12.72 -13.51 13.95
CA GLU A 226 -13.49 -13.18 15.16
C GLU A 226 -13.34 -14.29 16.22
N ALA A 227 -13.32 -15.55 15.81
CA ALA A 227 -13.22 -16.69 16.73
C ALA A 227 -11.78 -16.93 17.24
N SER A 228 -10.78 -16.72 16.40
CA SER A 228 -9.39 -17.10 16.67
C SER A 228 -8.41 -15.94 16.82
N GLY A 229 -8.78 -14.74 16.38
CA GLY A 229 -7.92 -13.57 16.39
C GLY A 229 -7.70 -13.00 17.80
N GLU A 230 -6.69 -12.15 17.93
CA GLU A 230 -6.33 -11.49 19.18
C GLU A 230 -6.51 -9.97 19.11
N GLY A 231 -7.01 -9.40 20.22
CA GLY A 231 -7.10 -7.95 20.43
C GLY A 231 -7.81 -7.21 19.28
N VAL A 232 -7.13 -6.22 18.72
CA VAL A 232 -7.68 -5.30 17.71
C VAL A 232 -8.12 -6.02 16.43
N VAL A 233 -7.43 -7.09 16.01
CA VAL A 233 -7.79 -7.84 14.80
C VAL A 233 -9.15 -8.51 14.98
N ARG A 234 -9.36 -9.14 16.14
CA ARG A 234 -10.60 -9.84 16.47
C ARG A 234 -11.79 -8.89 16.47
N ASP A 235 -11.63 -7.77 17.18
CA ASP A 235 -12.70 -6.79 17.36
C ASP A 235 -13.05 -6.11 16.01
N ALA A 236 -12.05 -5.81 15.18
CA ALA A 236 -12.26 -5.31 13.82
C ALA A 236 -12.92 -6.36 12.90
N ALA A 237 -12.52 -7.63 12.99
CA ALA A 237 -13.11 -8.70 12.20
C ALA A 237 -14.60 -8.90 12.52
N ALA A 238 -14.99 -8.82 13.79
CA ALA A 238 -16.38 -8.91 14.22
C ALA A 238 -17.24 -7.79 13.59
N VAL A 239 -16.76 -6.55 13.66
CA VAL A 239 -17.46 -5.38 13.08
C VAL A 239 -17.64 -5.55 11.57
N VAL A 240 -16.58 -5.92 10.86
CA VAL A 240 -16.62 -6.08 9.41
C VAL A 240 -17.49 -7.28 9.00
N ALA A 241 -17.46 -8.39 9.76
CA ALA A 241 -18.31 -9.55 9.52
C ALA A 241 -19.80 -9.19 9.63
N ASP A 242 -20.18 -8.43 10.65
CA ASP A 242 -21.57 -8.00 10.84
C ASP A 242 -22.01 -7.02 9.75
N LEU A 243 -21.16 -6.08 9.35
CA LEU A 243 -21.46 -5.16 8.24
C LEU A 243 -21.64 -5.92 6.91
N LEU A 244 -20.75 -6.87 6.62
CA LEU A 244 -20.83 -7.67 5.40
C LEU A 244 -22.06 -8.59 5.39
N ALA A 245 -22.39 -9.21 6.53
CA ALA A 245 -23.59 -10.04 6.66
C ALA A 245 -24.87 -9.22 6.42
N ASN A 246 -24.96 -8.02 7.03
CA ASN A 246 -26.09 -7.12 6.83
C ASN A 246 -26.22 -6.67 5.37
N ALA A 247 -25.11 -6.30 4.72
CA ALA A 247 -25.09 -5.92 3.31
C ALA A 247 -25.52 -7.09 2.39
N ALA A 248 -25.12 -8.31 2.71
CA ALA A 248 -25.48 -9.52 1.98
C ALA A 248 -26.89 -10.08 2.30
N GLY A 249 -27.60 -9.50 3.28
CA GLY A 249 -28.92 -9.94 3.72
C GLY A 249 -28.92 -11.24 4.55
N ARG A 250 -27.98 -11.37 5.50
CA ARG A 250 -27.73 -12.58 6.29
C ARG A 250 -27.77 -12.36 7.79
#